data_AF-A0A7X5UU92-F1
#
_entry.id   AF-A0A7X5UU92-F1
#
_cell.length_a   1.000
_cell.length_b   1.000
_cell.length_c   1.000
_cell.angle_alpha   90.00
_cell.angle_beta   90.00
_cell.angle_gamma   90.00
#
_symmetry.space_group_name_H-M   'P 1'
#
loop_
_entity.id
_entity.type
_entity.pdbx_description
1 polymer ?
#
loop_
_entity_poly.entity_id
_entity_poly.type
_entity_poly.pdbx_seq_one_letter_code
_entity_poly.pdbx_strand_id
1 'polypeptide(L)' 'MKKFDQAVSYNAADEASTASALRDRANELEGSGDYRQASVYHNAAAKAEDRADLWRGLLGRGSR' A
#
# COMPACT_ATOMS: atom_id res chain seq x y z
N MET A 1 8.00 20.50 11.71
CA MET A 1 6.77 19.78 11.29
C MET A 1 6.59 19.69 9.79
N LYS A 2 6.49 20.78 9.01
CA LYS A 2 6.19 20.71 7.55
C LYS A 2 6.95 19.66 6.72
N LYS A 3 8.28 19.51 6.91
CA LYS A 3 9.07 18.51 6.17
C LYS A 3 8.78 17.06 6.58
N PHE A 4 8.46 16.84 7.86
CA PHE A 4 8.09 15.52 8.37
C PHE A 4 6.72 15.11 7.82
N ASP A 5 5.72 15.98 7.94
CA ASP A 5 4.36 15.72 7.45
C ASP A 5 4.36 15.47 5.93
N GLN A 6 5.19 16.20 5.20
CA GLN A 6 5.39 16.00 3.77
C GLN A 6 6.04 14.64 3.47
N ALA A 7 7.12 14.26 4.17
CA ALA A 7 7.77 12.96 3.98
C ALA A 7 6.82 11.79 4.31
N VAL A 8 6.05 11.91 5.40
CA VAL A 8 5.04 10.91 5.78
C VAL A 8 3.96 10.80 4.71
N SER A 9 3.49 11.92 4.16
CA SER A 9 2.49 11.92 3.08
C SER A 9 3.02 11.26 1.81
N TYR A 10 4.30 11.49 1.45
CA TYR A 10 4.93 10.82 0.32
C TYR A 10 5.02 9.31 0.52
N ASN A 11 5.49 8.85 1.68
CA ASN A 11 5.57 7.42 1.97
C ASN A 11 4.19 6.75 1.97
N ALA A 12 3.17 7.42 2.51
CA ALA A 12 1.79 6.92 2.44
C ALA A 12 1.29 6.75 0.99
N ALA A 13 1.60 7.72 0.12
CA ALA A 13 1.23 7.67 -1.28
C ALA A 13 1.99 6.58 -2.05
N ASP A 14 3.28 6.41 -1.79
CA ASP A 14 4.13 5.41 -2.44
C ASP A 14 3.68 3.97 -2.09
N GLU A 15 3.37 3.72 -0.81
CA GLU A 15 2.86 2.43 -0.36
C GLU A 15 1.46 2.13 -0.95
N ALA A 16 0.60 3.14 -1.04
CA ALA A 16 -0.71 2.99 -1.68
C ALA A 16 -0.60 2.71 -3.19
N SER A 17 0.34 3.37 -3.88
CA SER A 17 0.65 3.10 -5.29
C SER A 17 1.17 1.67 -5.48
N THR A 18 2.07 1.24 -4.60
CA THR A 18 2.60 -0.14 -4.58
C THR A 18 1.49 -1.16 -4.37
N ALA A 19 0.56 -0.91 -3.44
CA ALA A 19 -0.60 -1.78 -3.24
C ALA A 19 -1.47 -1.92 -4.48
N SER A 20 -1.74 -0.81 -5.18
CA SER A 20 -2.52 -0.82 -6.42
C SER A 20 -1.85 -1.68 -7.49
N ALA A 21 -0.55 -1.45 -7.74
CA ALA A 21 0.18 -2.21 -8.76
C ALA A 21 0.23 -3.72 -8.44
N LEU A 22 0.40 -4.09 -7.17
CA LEU A 22 0.37 -5.48 -6.74
C LEU A 22 -1.01 -6.11 -6.92
N ARG A 23 -2.09 -5.36 -6.65
CA ARG A 23 -3.47 -5.83 -6.86
C ARG A 23 -3.78 -6.00 -8.33
N ASP A 24 -3.37 -5.07 -9.18
CA ASP A 24 -3.53 -5.19 -10.64
C ASP A 24 -2.84 -6.45 -11.15
N ARG A 25 -1.60 -6.70 -10.70
CA ARG A 25 -0.88 -7.94 -11.04
C ARG A 25 -1.58 -9.20 -10.52
N ALA A 26 -2.15 -9.15 -9.33
CA ALA A 26 -2.91 -10.27 -8.78
C ALA A 26 -4.14 -10.58 -9.65
N ASN A 27 -4.88 -9.54 -10.08
CA ASN A 27 -6.06 -9.66 -10.93
C ASN A 27 -5.71 -10.24 -12.31
N GLU A 28 -4.57 -9.85 -12.90
CA GLU A 28 -4.08 -10.45 -14.16
C GLU A 28 -3.81 -11.96 -13.99
N LEU A 29 -3.19 -12.36 -12.88
CA LEU A 29 -2.89 -13.76 -12.59
C LEU A 29 -4.16 -14.56 -12.33
N GLU A 30 -5.12 -13.99 -11.61
CA GLU A 30 -6.44 -14.60 -11.40
C GLU A 30 -7.18 -14.78 -12.73
N GLY A 31 -7.18 -13.76 -13.60
CA GLY A 31 -7.79 -13.82 -14.93
C GLY A 31 -7.14 -14.84 -15.88
N SER A 32 -5.87 -15.19 -15.64
CA SER A 32 -5.15 -16.26 -16.37
C SER A 32 -5.23 -17.63 -15.70
N GLY A 33 -5.89 -17.73 -14.53
CA GLY A 33 -6.08 -18.97 -13.78
C GLY A 33 -4.92 -19.35 -12.86
N ASP A 34 -3.89 -18.51 -12.71
CA ASP A 34 -2.80 -18.72 -11.74
C ASP A 34 -3.19 -18.18 -10.36
N TYR A 35 -4.18 -18.83 -9.74
CA TYR A 35 -4.70 -18.43 -8.43
C TYR A 35 -3.66 -18.50 -7.31
N ARG A 36 -2.68 -19.42 -7.43
CA ARG A 36 -1.63 -19.55 -6.43
C ARG A 36 -0.78 -18.29 -6.41
N GLN A 37 -0.32 -17.84 -7.58
CA GLN A 37 0.51 -16.66 -7.67
C GLN A 37 -0.32 -15.39 -7.41
N ALA A 38 -1.58 -15.32 -7.86
CA ALA A 38 -2.50 -14.25 -7.53
C ALA A 38 -2.65 -14.05 -6.00
N SER A 39 -2.81 -15.13 -5.23
CA SER A 39 -2.92 -15.06 -3.77
C SER A 39 -1.69 -14.43 -3.10
N VAL A 40 -0.50 -14.66 -3.64
CA VAL A 40 0.75 -14.07 -3.13
C VAL A 40 0.74 -12.56 -3.35
N TYR A 41 0.34 -12.11 -4.54
CA TYR A 41 0.26 -10.70 -4.87
C TYR A 41 -0.85 -9.96 -4.11
N HIS A 42 -2.02 -10.59 -3.88
CA HIS A 42 -3.04 -10.01 -3.00
C HIS A 42 -2.54 -9.82 -1.56
N ASN A 43 -1.83 -10.80 -1.01
CA ASN A 43 -1.24 -10.67 0.32
C ASN A 43 -0.17 -9.58 0.38
N ALA A 44 0.63 -9.43 -0.68
CA ALA A 44 1.61 -8.35 -0.77
C ALA A 44 0.93 -6.98 -0.87
N ALA A 45 -0.15 -6.86 -1.65
CA ALA A 45 -0.95 -5.64 -1.77
C ALA A 45 -1.54 -5.23 -0.42
N ALA A 46 -2.18 -6.16 0.31
CA ALA A 46 -2.74 -5.89 1.64
C ALA A 46 -1.67 -5.36 2.62
N LYS A 47 -0.48 -5.97 2.63
CA LYS A 47 0.63 -5.48 3.47
C LYS A 47 1.09 -4.06 3.09
N ALA A 48 1.01 -3.69 1.81
CA ALA A 48 1.33 -2.33 1.36
C ALA A 48 0.25 -1.33 1.78
N GLU A 49 -1.03 -1.72 1.74
CA GLU A 49 -2.13 -0.90 2.27
C GLU A 49 -1.98 -0.68 3.77
N ASP A 50 -1.67 -1.72 4.54
CA ASP A 50 -1.41 -1.60 5.98
C ASP A 50 -0.27 -0.59 6.26
N ARG A 51 0.80 -0.62 5.47
CA ARG A 51 1.90 0.35 5.60
C ARG A 51 1.46 1.77 5.21
N ALA A 52 0.67 1.93 4.15
CA ALA A 52 0.12 3.23 3.77
C ALA A 52 -0.73 3.83 4.90
N ASP A 53 -1.55 3.01 5.55
CA ASP A 53 -2.40 3.43 6.67
C ASP A 53 -1.60 3.74 7.94
N LEU A 54 -0.53 2.99 8.21
CA LEU A 54 0.43 3.33 9.28
C LEU A 54 1.05 4.71 9.06
N TRP A 55 1.50 5.02 7.83
CA TRP A 55 2.02 6.35 7.50
C TRP A 55 0.96 7.43 7.69
N ARG A 56 -0.26 7.24 7.20
CA ARG A 56 -1.38 8.19 7.41
C ARG A 56 -1.68 8.40 8.89
N GLY A 57 -1.59 7.34 9.70
CA GLY A 57 -1.79 7.40 11.15
C GLY A 57 -0.77 8.29 11.88
N LEU A 58 0.45 8.43 11.36
CA LEU A 58 1.46 9.32 11.94
C LEU A 58 1.10 10.80 11.78
N LEU A 59 0.39 11.17 10.70
CA LEU A 59 -0.10 12.54 10.52
C LEU A 59 -1.18 12.91 11.55
N GLY A 60 -2.03 11.95 11.92
CA GLY A 60 -3.10 12.15 12.90
C GLY A 60 -2.65 12.16 14.37
N ARG A 61 -1.45 11.65 14.67
CA ARG A 61 -0.87 11.62 16.03
C ARG A 61 0.05 12.80 16.34
N GLY A 62 0.56 13.50 15.32
CA GLY A 62 1.44 14.66 15.50
C GLY A 62 0.74 16.01 15.78
N SER A 63 -0.59 16.04 15.83
CA SER A 63 -1.39 17.27 16.03
C SER A 63 -1.90 17.50 17.45
N ARG A 64 -1.44 16.71 18.44
CA ARG A 64 -1.78 16.89 19.86
C ARG A 64 -0.60 17.41 20.66
#